data_AF-A0A8H7J4C1-F1
#
_entry.id   AF-A0A8H7J4C1-F1
#
_cell.length_a   1.000
_cell.length_b   1.000
_cell.length_c   1.000
_cell.angle_alpha   90.00
_cell.angle_beta   90.00
_cell.angle_gamma   90.00
#
_symmetry.space_group_name_H-M   'P 1'
#
loop_
_entity.id
_entity.type
_entity.pdbx_description
1 polymer ?
#
loop_
_entity_poly.entity_id
_entity_poly.type
_entity_poly.pdbx_seq_one_letter_code
_entity_poly.pdbx_strand_id
1 'polypeptide(L)'
;MISALAPSKVVDTEGQLVDALAQGSEVLQNITDMFVPLIKDFRIHFFWEQEKTSFGATLAYVVEESSAAPILDNTERAGLPYGHSTMVKFESRSAPGFRLVVSALLRYSKEAPNVVSSRWVNAQEMSKAKRRNEAAELMQE
;
A
#
# COMPACT_ATOMS: atom_id res chain seq x y z
N MET A 1 -5.43 -15.39 -16.12
CA MET A 1 -6.17 -14.26 -15.51
C MET A 1 -7.61 -14.28 -15.98
N ILE A 2 -8.58 -14.23 -15.07
CA ILE A 2 -10.01 -14.22 -15.42
C ILE A 2 -10.44 -12.76 -15.46
N SER A 3 -10.70 -12.24 -16.66
CA SER A 3 -11.36 -10.95 -16.85
C SER A 3 -12.81 -11.06 -16.40
N ALA A 4 -13.05 -10.92 -15.10
CA ALA A 4 -14.39 -11.01 -14.49
C ALA A 4 -15.08 -9.64 -14.35
N LEU A 5 -14.70 -8.67 -15.18
CA LEU A 5 -15.49 -7.46 -15.43
C LEU A 5 -16.02 -7.55 -16.86
N ALA A 6 -17.05 -8.38 -17.07
CA ALA A 6 -17.87 -8.24 -18.26
C ALA A 6 -18.84 -7.07 -18.00
N PRO A 7 -18.67 -5.90 -18.64
CA PRO A 7 -19.56 -4.78 -18.41
C PRO A 7 -20.97 -5.18 -18.85
N SER A 8 -21.95 -5.06 -17.95
CA SER A 8 -23.35 -5.08 -18.36
C SER A 8 -23.56 -3.95 -19.37
N LYS A 9 -24.36 -4.17 -20.42
CA LYS A 9 -24.59 -3.24 -21.54
C LYS A 9 -25.18 -1.86 -21.18
N VAL A 10 -25.24 -1.52 -19.89
CA VAL A 10 -25.88 -0.32 -19.34
C VAL A 10 -24.88 0.57 -18.59
N VAL A 11 -23.60 0.17 -18.46
CA VAL A 11 -22.57 0.95 -17.78
C VAL A 11 -21.45 1.27 -18.75
N ASP A 12 -21.39 2.52 -19.18
CA ASP A 12 -20.25 3.10 -19.88
C ASP A 12 -19.15 3.34 -18.84
N THR A 13 -18.30 2.34 -18.60
CA THR A 13 -17.04 2.56 -17.88
C THR A 13 -16.08 3.20 -18.86
N GLU A 14 -15.83 4.50 -18.69
CA GLU A 14 -14.93 5.32 -19.50
C GLU A 14 -13.64 4.55 -19.87
N GLY A 15 -13.46 4.26 -21.16
CA GLY A 15 -12.35 3.43 -21.65
C GLY A 15 -10.97 3.93 -21.21
N GLN A 16 -10.83 5.25 -21.02
CA GLN A 16 -9.59 5.86 -20.52
C GLN A 16 -9.23 5.44 -19.09
N LEU A 17 -10.21 5.28 -18.19
CA LEU A 17 -9.96 4.83 -16.82
C LEU A 17 -9.58 3.35 -16.79
N VAL A 18 -10.23 2.54 -17.63
CA VAL A 18 -9.91 1.12 -17.76
C VAL A 18 -8.51 0.94 -18.33
N ASP A 19 -8.15 1.69 -19.36
CA ASP A 19 -6.82 1.65 -19.98
C ASP A 19 -5.73 2.15 -19.01
N ALA A 20 -6.00 3.22 -18.27
CA ALA A 20 -5.08 3.72 -17.25
C ALA A 20 -4.86 2.73 -16.10
N LEU A 21 -5.80 1.82 -15.86
CA LEU A 21 -5.70 0.77 -14.83
C LEU A 21 -5.32 -0.60 -15.39
N ALA A 22 -5.17 -0.72 -16.70
CA ALA A 22 -4.86 -1.97 -17.37
C ALA A 22 -3.41 -2.42 -17.08
N GLN A 23 -3.18 -3.71 -17.25
CA GLN A 23 -1.84 -4.28 -17.16
C GLN A 23 -0.92 -3.63 -18.19
N GLY A 24 0.26 -3.17 -17.75
CA GLY A 24 1.21 -2.46 -18.62
C GLY A 24 0.91 -0.98 -18.79
N SER A 25 -0.05 -0.43 -18.03
CA SER A 25 -0.29 1.02 -17.98
C SER A 25 0.97 1.77 -17.56
N GLU A 26 1.45 2.64 -18.45
CA GLU A 26 2.56 3.56 -18.18
C GLU A 26 2.21 4.50 -17.00
N VAL A 27 0.93 4.88 -16.88
CA VAL A 27 0.46 5.75 -15.80
C VAL A 27 0.65 5.06 -14.44
N LEU A 28 0.25 3.80 -14.30
CA LEU A 28 0.45 3.03 -13.06
C LEU A 28 1.93 2.79 -12.77
N GLN A 29 2.73 2.52 -13.80
CA GLN A 29 4.17 2.34 -13.63
C GLN A 29 4.83 3.61 -13.12
N ASN A 30 4.55 4.76 -13.74
CA ASN A 30 5.07 6.05 -13.31
C ASN A 30 4.66 6.41 -11.88
N ILE A 31 3.40 6.16 -11.51
CA ILE A 31 2.92 6.36 -10.12
C ILE A 31 3.69 5.46 -9.14
N THR A 32 3.88 4.20 -9.50
CA THR A 32 4.61 3.23 -8.68
C THR A 32 6.06 3.68 -8.50
N ASP A 33 6.74 4.06 -9.57
CA ASP A 33 8.15 4.48 -9.55
C ASP A 33 8.34 5.75 -8.71
N MET A 34 7.39 6.69 -8.75
CA MET A 34 7.40 7.87 -7.87
C MET A 34 7.14 7.52 -6.40
N PHE A 35 6.35 6.48 -6.13
CA PHE A 35 6.00 6.09 -4.76
C PHE A 35 7.07 5.23 -4.09
N VAL A 36 7.76 4.37 -4.83
CA VAL A 36 8.84 3.48 -4.35
C VAL A 36 9.83 4.16 -3.39
N PRO A 37 10.43 5.34 -3.70
CA PRO A 37 11.38 5.98 -2.79
C PRO A 37 10.75 6.47 -1.48
N LEU A 38 9.42 6.67 -1.45
CA LEU A 38 8.67 7.13 -0.28
C LEU A 38 8.23 5.98 0.63
N ILE A 39 8.18 4.73 0.13
CA ILE A 39 7.71 3.56 0.89
C ILE A 39 8.45 3.40 2.21
N LYS A 40 9.77 3.63 2.22
CA LYS A 40 10.61 3.56 3.43
C LYS A 40 10.18 4.57 4.51
N ASP A 41 9.51 5.66 4.12
CA ASP A 41 9.03 6.68 5.03
C ASP A 41 7.66 6.32 5.61
N PHE A 42 7.00 5.26 5.17
CA PHE A 42 5.75 4.79 5.75
C PHE A 42 5.94 3.55 6.61
N ARG A 43 4.99 3.32 7.53
CA ARG A 43 4.81 2.02 8.18
C ARG A 43 3.73 1.29 7.39
N ILE A 44 4.11 0.26 6.63
CA ILE A 44 3.20 -0.45 5.74
C ILE A 44 3.11 -1.92 6.17
N HIS A 45 1.88 -2.43 6.27
CA HIS A 45 1.59 -3.83 6.47
C HIS A 45 0.71 -4.32 5.32
N PHE A 46 1.25 -5.18 4.47
CA PHE A 46 0.54 -5.77 3.35
C PHE A 46 -0.24 -7.01 3.80
N PHE A 47 -1.47 -7.13 3.32
CA PHE A 47 -2.31 -8.29 3.55
C PHE A 47 -2.74 -8.91 2.23
N TRP A 48 -2.78 -10.24 2.16
CA TRP A 48 -3.29 -10.97 0.99
C TRP A 48 -4.29 -12.05 1.40
N GLU A 49 -5.15 -12.43 0.45
CA GLU A 49 -6.10 -13.52 0.61
C GLU A 49 -5.40 -14.89 0.52
N GLN A 50 -5.76 -15.83 1.39
CA GLN A 50 -5.27 -17.21 1.32
C GLN A 50 -6.33 -18.20 0.86
N GLU A 51 -7.60 -17.81 0.86
CA GLU A 51 -8.70 -18.61 0.31
C GLU A 51 -9.19 -18.02 -1.01
N LYS A 52 -9.69 -18.86 -1.91
CA LYS A 52 -10.24 -18.41 -3.17
C LYS A 52 -11.62 -17.78 -2.96
N THR A 53 -11.88 -16.68 -3.64
CA THR A 53 -13.20 -16.06 -3.69
C THR A 53 -14.11 -16.84 -4.64
N SER A 54 -15.34 -17.10 -4.20
CA SER A 54 -16.37 -17.73 -5.04
C SER A 54 -17.07 -16.72 -5.93
N PHE A 55 -17.16 -17.07 -7.22
CA PHE A 55 -17.91 -16.35 -8.25
C PHE A 55 -19.10 -17.18 -8.74
N GLY A 56 -19.62 -18.07 -7.87
CA GLY A 56 -20.71 -18.99 -8.18
C GLY A 56 -20.20 -20.25 -8.88
N ALA A 57 -19.84 -20.15 -10.16
CA ALA A 57 -19.38 -21.30 -10.95
C ALA A 57 -17.87 -21.59 -10.79
N THR A 58 -17.08 -20.59 -10.36
CA THR A 58 -15.63 -20.69 -10.27
C THR A 58 -15.11 -20.20 -8.92
N LEU A 59 -13.96 -20.72 -8.52
CA LEU A 59 -13.18 -20.25 -7.37
C LEU A 59 -11.86 -19.69 -7.89
N ALA A 60 -11.54 -18.44 -7.56
CA ALA A 60 -10.30 -17.80 -7.96
C ALA A 60 -9.76 -16.88 -6.88
N TYR A 61 -8.44 -16.71 -6.85
CA TYR A 61 -7.84 -15.55 -6.21
C TYR A 61 -8.15 -14.33 -7.09
N VAL A 62 -8.59 -13.26 -6.45
CA VAL A 62 -8.85 -11.97 -7.09
C VAL A 62 -7.54 -11.24 -7.33
N VAL A 63 -6.62 -11.32 -6.36
CA VAL A 63 -5.30 -10.69 -6.44
C VAL A 63 -4.21 -11.70 -6.07
N GLU A 64 -3.16 -11.78 -6.89
CA GLU A 64 -1.99 -12.62 -6.60
C GLU A 64 -1.20 -12.07 -5.41
N GLU A 65 -0.61 -12.96 -4.59
CA GLU A 65 0.18 -12.56 -3.41
C GLU A 65 1.32 -11.60 -3.78
N SER A 66 2.04 -11.88 -4.87
CA SER A 66 3.15 -11.04 -5.35
C SER A 66 2.72 -9.61 -5.65
N SER A 67 1.46 -9.42 -6.07
CA SER A 67 0.89 -8.10 -6.33
C SER A 67 0.34 -7.45 -5.05
N ALA A 68 -0.31 -8.21 -4.17
CA ALA A 68 -0.94 -7.69 -2.95
C ALA A 68 0.07 -7.38 -1.84
N ALA A 69 1.14 -8.17 -1.77
CA ALA A 69 2.18 -8.09 -0.77
C ALA A 69 3.55 -8.24 -1.44
N PRO A 70 4.02 -7.24 -2.19
CA PRO A 70 5.36 -7.26 -2.76
C PRO A 70 6.43 -7.30 -1.65
N ILE A 71 7.59 -7.87 -1.96
CA ILE A 71 8.72 -7.91 -1.01
C ILE A 71 9.44 -6.57 -1.11
N LEU A 72 9.28 -5.74 -0.08
CA LEU A 72 9.88 -4.40 -0.01
C LEU A 72 10.51 -4.17 1.36
N ASP A 73 11.60 -3.40 1.38
CA ASP A 73 12.29 -3.03 2.62
C ASP A 73 11.38 -2.21 3.55
N ASN A 74 11.54 -2.42 4.86
CA ASN A 74 10.76 -1.74 5.90
C ASN A 74 9.24 -1.95 5.80
N THR A 75 8.79 -3.05 5.19
CA THR A 75 7.37 -3.44 5.13
C THR A 75 7.11 -4.74 5.87
N GLU A 76 5.88 -4.88 6.38
CA GLU A 76 5.38 -6.11 6.98
C GLU A 76 4.39 -6.79 6.04
N ARG A 77 4.22 -8.10 6.17
CA ARG A 77 3.36 -8.90 5.29
C ARG A 77 2.66 -9.98 6.10
N ALA A 78 1.36 -10.17 5.89
CA ALA A 78 0.64 -11.32 6.45
C ALA A 78 -0.54 -11.78 5.60
N GLY A 79 -0.68 -13.09 5.42
CA GLY A 79 -1.83 -13.68 4.76
C GLY A 79 -3.00 -13.83 5.71
N LEU A 80 -4.21 -13.59 5.20
CA LEU A 80 -5.44 -13.77 5.95
C LEU A 80 -6.20 -15.00 5.42
N PRO A 81 -6.71 -15.89 6.29
CA PRO A 81 -7.40 -17.13 5.90
C PRO A 81 -8.84 -16.84 5.47
N TYR A 82 -9.00 -15.96 4.49
CA TYR A 82 -10.27 -15.52 3.94
C TYR A 82 -10.10 -15.23 2.44
N GLY A 83 -11.22 -15.24 1.70
CA GLY A 83 -11.24 -14.73 0.33
C GLY A 83 -11.25 -13.20 0.28
N HIS A 84 -10.89 -12.63 -0.87
CA HIS A 84 -10.83 -11.19 -1.13
C HIS A 84 -12.04 -10.39 -0.63
N SER A 85 -13.26 -10.87 -0.87
CA SER A 85 -14.49 -10.15 -0.48
C SER A 85 -14.81 -10.22 1.02
N THR A 86 -14.13 -11.09 1.75
CA THR A 86 -14.34 -11.42 3.16
C THR A 86 -13.17 -11.06 4.08
N MET A 87 -11.96 -10.86 3.54
CA MET A 87 -10.73 -10.64 4.33
C MET A 87 -10.71 -9.36 5.17
N VAL A 88 -11.67 -8.46 4.94
CA VAL A 88 -11.88 -7.22 5.72
C VAL A 88 -13.18 -7.21 6.52
N LYS A 89 -13.97 -8.30 6.47
CA LYS A 89 -15.30 -8.42 7.09
C LYS A 89 -15.26 -9.47 8.19
N PHE A 90 -14.52 -9.17 9.25
CA PHE A 90 -14.34 -10.11 10.35
C PHE A 90 -15.66 -10.35 11.09
N GLU A 91 -15.96 -11.63 11.35
CA GLU A 91 -17.16 -12.06 12.08
C GLU A 91 -17.23 -11.54 13.53
N SER A 92 -16.07 -11.30 14.15
CA SER A 92 -15.97 -10.92 15.56
C SER A 92 -14.60 -10.32 15.89
N ARG A 93 -14.50 -9.68 17.07
CA ARG A 93 -13.23 -9.15 17.58
C ARG A 93 -12.23 -10.25 18.00
N SER A 94 -12.71 -11.48 18.17
CA SER A 94 -11.87 -12.65 18.46
C SER A 94 -11.32 -13.30 17.20
N ALA A 95 -11.84 -12.97 16.02
CA ALA A 95 -11.37 -13.53 14.76
C ALA A 95 -9.84 -13.30 14.58
N PRO A 96 -9.07 -14.30 14.14
CA PRO A 96 -7.62 -14.18 14.00
C PRO A 96 -7.19 -13.00 13.12
N GLY A 97 -7.84 -12.80 11.97
CA GLY A 97 -7.54 -11.67 11.09
C GLY A 97 -7.84 -10.31 11.72
N PHE A 98 -8.94 -10.19 12.47
CA PHE A 98 -9.25 -8.96 13.21
C PHE A 98 -8.15 -8.63 14.20
N ARG A 99 -7.76 -9.61 15.03
CA ARG A 99 -6.72 -9.44 16.04
C ARG A 99 -5.39 -9.06 15.42
N LEU A 100 -5.03 -9.66 14.28
CA LEU A 100 -3.80 -9.36 13.56
C LEU A 100 -3.77 -7.91 13.07
N VAL A 101 -4.81 -7.48 12.33
CA VAL A 101 -4.91 -6.12 11.79
C VAL A 101 -4.93 -5.08 12.92
N VAL A 102 -5.74 -5.31 13.95
CA VAL A 102 -5.82 -4.39 15.10
C VAL A 102 -4.51 -4.32 15.86
N SER A 103 -3.79 -5.43 16.02
CA SER A 103 -2.48 -5.44 16.69
C SER A 103 -1.45 -4.62 15.90
N ALA A 104 -1.45 -4.70 14.57
CA ALA A 104 -0.60 -3.87 13.72
C ALA A 104 -0.95 -2.38 13.87
N LEU A 105 -2.24 -2.03 13.79
CA LEU A 105 -2.71 -0.65 13.96
C LEU A 105 -2.33 -0.07 15.33
N LEU A 106 -2.60 -0.80 16.42
CA LEU A 106 -2.28 -0.34 17.78
C LEU A 106 -0.78 -0.11 17.96
N ARG A 107 0.06 -1.00 17.40
CA ARG A 107 1.51 -0.84 17.44
C ARG A 107 1.96 0.41 16.68
N TYR A 108 1.46 0.60 15.45
CA TYR A 108 1.78 1.80 14.67
C TYR A 108 1.31 3.08 15.36
N SER A 109 0.09 3.09 15.91
CA SER A 109 -0.41 4.24 16.67
C SER A 109 0.43 4.55 17.90
N LYS A 110 0.91 3.51 18.61
CA LYS A 110 1.77 3.67 19.79
C LYS A 110 3.17 4.21 19.43
N GLU A 111 3.74 3.75 18.32
CA GLU A 111 5.08 4.15 17.87
C GLU A 111 5.08 5.51 17.15
N ALA A 112 3.97 5.89 16.51
CA ALA A 112 3.88 7.06 15.64
C ALA A 112 4.38 8.37 16.29
N PRO A 113 4.02 8.73 17.54
CA PRO A 113 4.49 9.99 18.13
C PRO A 113 6.02 10.11 18.16
N ASN A 114 6.71 9.04 18.55
CA ASN A 114 8.18 9.02 18.64
C ASN A 114 8.82 9.08 17.26
N VAL A 115 8.30 8.30 16.31
CA VAL A 115 8.80 8.26 14.92
C VAL A 115 8.62 9.62 14.25
N VAL A 116 7.42 10.20 14.34
CA VAL A 116 7.09 11.50 13.73
C VAL A 116 7.93 12.62 14.35
N SER A 117 8.05 12.65 15.68
CA SER A 117 8.87 13.65 16.38
C SER A 117 10.34 13.59 15.94
N SER A 118 10.92 12.38 15.91
CA SER A 118 12.31 12.17 15.49
C SER A 118 12.54 12.63 14.04
N ARG A 119 11.58 12.35 13.14
CA ARG A 119 11.65 12.80 11.75
C ARG A 119 11.59 14.32 11.63
N TRP A 120 10.76 14.99 12.43
CA TRP A 120 10.69 16.45 12.44
C TRP A 120 12.02 17.09 12.87
N VAL A 121 12.65 16.55 13.92
CA VAL A 121 13.97 17.01 14.38
C VAL A 121 14.99 16.84 13.26
N ASN A 122 15.06 15.66 12.64
CA ASN A 122 15.99 15.40 11.55
C ASN A 122 15.76 16.32 10.34
N ALA A 123 14.51 16.53 9.94
CA ALA A 123 14.16 17.41 8.83
C ALA A 123 14.56 18.87 9.11
N GLN A 124 14.37 19.33 10.35
CA GLN A 124 14.75 20.69 10.76
C GLN A 124 16.26 20.88 10.72
N GLU A 125 17.04 19.90 11.21
CA GLU A 125 18.50 19.96 11.18
C GLU A 125 19.05 19.89 9.74
N MET A 126 18.50 19.02 8.89
CA MET A 126 18.84 18.98 7.47
C MET A 126 18.56 20.32 6.77
N SER A 127 17.41 20.95 7.06
CA SER A 127 17.06 22.26 6.50
C SER A 127 18.03 23.37 6.95
N LYS A 128 18.43 23.37 8.23
CA LYS A 128 19.44 24.32 8.74
C LYS A 128 20.80 24.10 8.08
N ALA A 129 21.25 22.85 7.97
CA ALA A 129 22.51 22.52 7.33
C ALA A 129 22.54 22.95 5.86
N LYS A 130 21.46 22.67 5.11
CA LYS A 130 21.32 23.08 3.71
C LYS A 130 21.48 24.59 3.55
N ARG A 131 20.75 25.38 4.34
CA ARG A 131 20.84 26.86 4.29
C ARG A 131 22.21 27.39 4.64
N ARG A 132 22.93 26.76 5.57
CA ARG A 132 24.31 27.14 5.91
C ARG A 132 25.27 26.87 4.76
N ASN A 133 25.13 25.73 4.09
CA ASN A 133 25.95 25.38 2.93
C ASN A 133 25.69 26.32 1.75
N GLU A 134 24.42 26.57 1.42
CA GLU A 134 24.02 27.51 0.37
C GLU A 134 24.60 28.92 0.64
N ALA A 135 24.55 29.40 1.89
CA ALA A 135 25.14 30.68 2.25
C ALA A 135 26.67 30.69 2.15
N ALA A 136 27.35 29.59 2.50
CA ALA A 136 28.79 29.49 2.41
C ALA A 136 29.30 29.46 0.96
N GLU A 137 28.58 28.80 0.06
CA GLU A 137 28.87 28.79 -1.38
C GLU A 137 28.79 30.20 -1.98
N LEU A 138 27.76 30.97 -1.63
CA LEU A 138 27.59 32.37 -2.08
C LEU A 138 28.67 33.33 -1.56
N MET A 139 29.36 33.01 -0.47
CA MET A 139 30.45 33.83 0.07
C MET A 139 31.83 33.46 -0.51
N GLN A 140 31.92 32.40 -1.31
CA GLN A 140 33.15 31.95 -1.98
C GLN A 140 33.23 32.38 -3.46
N GLU A 141 32.18 33.03 -3.98
CA GLU A 141 32.15 33.76 -5.27
C GLU A 141 32.52 35.23 -5.08
#